data_AF-A0A6J4XNI3-F1
#
_entry.id   AF-A0A6J4XNI3-F1
#
_cell.length_a   1.000
_cell.length_b   1.000
_cell.length_c   1.000
_cell.angle_alpha   90.00
_cell.angle_beta   90.00
_cell.angle_gamma   90.00
#
_symmetry.space_group_name_H-M   'P 1'
#
loop_
_entity.id
_entity.type
_entity.pdbx_description
1 polymer ?
#
loop_
_entity_poly.entity_id
_entity_poly.type
_entity_poly.pdbx_seq_one_letter_code
_entity_poly.pdbx_strand_id
1 'polypeptide(L)'
;MKEFDAEELARFTGEDGNPTYVAYDGKVYDVSESKLWRKGQHMNRHRSGEDLTSDMSAAPHDFKVLERFPQVGTLKKVVVEEQAIPQPIAWLINRFPFLRRHPHPMTVHFPIVFVLSTSFFNVLYLVTGVKSFETTALHCLAGGILFSIVGIVTGIYTWWLNYMAKALKPVKIKLPLTILMFFIEVTIFTWRIISPQILDTIHIGSVIYLILVLSLVPMIMVIGWYGASMTFPVDH
;
A
#
# COMPACT_ATOMS: atom_id res chain seq x y z
N MET A 1 -36.81 7.20 -10.66
CA MET A 1 -35.63 7.12 -9.77
C MET A 1 -35.01 8.50 -9.67
N LYS A 2 -34.55 8.92 -8.49
CA LYS A 2 -33.92 10.22 -8.31
C LYS A 2 -32.48 10.17 -8.82
N GLU A 3 -32.01 11.25 -9.45
CA GLU A 3 -30.59 11.44 -9.75
C GLU A 3 -29.98 12.30 -8.63
N PHE A 4 -28.78 11.94 -8.18
CA PHE A 4 -28.03 12.66 -7.15
C PHE A 4 -26.71 13.12 -7.76
N ASP A 5 -26.25 14.33 -7.47
CA ASP A 5 -24.84 14.66 -7.62
C ASP A 5 -24.03 14.30 -6.35
N ALA A 6 -22.71 14.48 -6.39
CA ALA A 6 -21.84 14.15 -5.27
C ALA A 6 -22.08 15.03 -4.03
N GLU A 7 -22.45 16.31 -4.23
CA GLU A 7 -22.71 17.25 -3.14
C GLU A 7 -24.05 16.96 -2.46
N GLU A 8 -25.04 16.54 -3.23
CA GLU A 8 -26.32 16.05 -2.74
C GLU A 8 -26.14 14.74 -2.00
N LEU A 9 -25.39 13.78 -2.56
CA LEU A 9 -25.11 12.50 -1.91
C LEU A 9 -24.42 12.69 -0.56
N ALA A 10 -23.46 13.61 -0.46
CA ALA A 10 -22.70 13.91 0.75
C ALA A 10 -23.55 14.37 1.95
N ARG A 11 -24.84 14.70 1.76
CA ARG A 11 -25.76 15.06 2.84
C ARG A 11 -26.44 13.87 3.51
N PHE A 12 -26.39 12.70 2.87
CA PHE A 12 -27.05 11.48 3.33
C PHE A 12 -26.12 10.64 4.21
N THR A 13 -25.70 11.23 5.32
CA THR A 13 -24.67 10.71 6.22
C THR A 13 -25.21 9.88 7.37
N GLY A 14 -26.52 9.67 7.50
CA GLY A 14 -27.07 9.02 8.70
C GLY A 14 -26.99 9.85 9.99
N GLU A 15 -26.47 11.08 9.92
CA GLU A 15 -26.42 12.05 11.02
C GLU A 15 -27.61 13.02 10.95
N ASP A 16 -27.96 13.64 12.08
CA ASP A 16 -29.05 14.62 12.19
C ASP A 16 -30.42 14.14 11.68
N GLY A 17 -30.65 12.83 11.70
CA GLY A 17 -31.89 12.20 11.23
C GLY A 17 -31.98 12.04 9.71
N ASN A 18 -30.91 12.37 8.95
CA ASN A 18 -30.86 12.10 7.52
C ASN A 18 -30.71 10.60 7.23
N PRO A 19 -31.24 10.12 6.10
CA PRO A 19 -30.96 8.76 5.62
C PRO A 19 -29.47 8.52 5.39
N THR A 20 -29.06 7.25 5.41
CA THR A 20 -27.68 6.80 5.17
C THR A 20 -27.57 6.22 3.78
N TYR A 21 -27.00 6.96 2.83
CA TYR A 21 -26.88 6.50 1.44
C TYR A 21 -25.43 6.19 1.05
N VAL A 22 -25.25 5.24 0.15
CA VAL A 22 -23.95 4.93 -0.46
C VAL A 22 -24.13 4.75 -1.96
N ALA A 23 -23.15 5.20 -2.75
CA ALA A 23 -23.14 4.92 -4.18
C ALA A 23 -22.18 3.76 -4.52
N TYR A 24 -22.58 2.91 -5.46
CA TYR A 24 -21.77 1.86 -6.06
C TYR A 24 -22.16 1.69 -7.52
N ASP A 25 -21.17 1.76 -8.41
CA ASP A 25 -21.31 1.64 -9.87
C ASP A 25 -22.43 2.53 -10.45
N GLY A 26 -22.46 3.79 -9.97
CA GLY A 26 -23.45 4.78 -10.38
C GLY A 26 -24.86 4.59 -9.82
N LYS A 27 -25.09 3.60 -8.95
CA LYS A 27 -26.38 3.37 -8.25
C LYS A 27 -26.28 3.82 -6.80
N VAL A 28 -27.33 4.45 -6.29
CA VAL A 28 -27.42 4.93 -4.89
C VAL A 28 -28.34 3.99 -4.10
N TYR A 29 -27.83 3.44 -3.01
CA TYR A 29 -28.51 2.50 -2.13
C TYR A 29 -28.77 3.12 -0.76
N ASP A 30 -29.95 2.86 -0.20
CA ASP A 30 -30.31 3.25 1.16
C ASP A 30 -29.94 2.16 2.16
N VAL A 31 -28.86 2.40 2.92
CA VAL A 31 -28.34 1.46 3.91
C VAL A 31 -28.73 1.85 5.35
N SER A 32 -29.72 2.72 5.52
CA SER A 32 -30.15 3.23 6.85
C SER A 32 -30.54 2.12 7.83
N GLU A 33 -31.16 1.04 7.34
CA GLU A 33 -31.57 -0.11 8.16
C GLU A 33 -30.41 -1.05 8.53
N SER A 34 -29.21 -0.80 8.01
CA SER A 34 -28.06 -1.64 8.28
C SER A 34 -27.42 -1.30 9.62
N LYS A 35 -27.38 -2.29 10.52
CA LYS A 35 -26.63 -2.19 11.79
C LYS A 35 -25.13 -1.94 11.59
N LEU A 36 -24.60 -2.22 10.40
CA LEU A 36 -23.19 -2.04 10.04
C LEU A 36 -22.89 -0.63 9.53
N TRP A 37 -23.90 0.23 9.35
CA TRP A 37 -23.79 1.61 8.86
C TRP A 37 -24.30 2.64 9.88
N ARG A 38 -24.24 2.29 11.17
CA ARG A 38 -24.73 3.17 12.24
C ARG A 38 -24.01 4.51 12.22
N LYS A 39 -24.77 5.62 12.29
CA LYS A 39 -24.25 6.99 12.20
C LYS A 39 -23.44 7.24 10.93
N GLY A 40 -23.79 6.57 9.84
CA GLY A 40 -23.10 6.71 8.56
C GLY A 40 -21.69 6.14 8.49
N GLN A 41 -21.27 5.37 9.50
CA GLN A 41 -19.93 4.79 9.50
C GLN A 41 -20.00 3.28 9.31
N HIS A 42 -19.13 2.79 8.44
CA HIS A 42 -18.91 1.37 8.24
C HIS A 42 -17.47 1.00 8.60
N MET A 43 -17.34 0.14 9.62
CA MET A 43 -16.05 -0.39 10.11
C MET A 43 -15.01 0.69 10.44
N ASN A 44 -15.45 1.88 10.85
CA ASN A 44 -14.60 3.07 11.10
C ASN A 44 -13.67 3.43 9.92
N ARG A 45 -14.06 3.05 8.71
CA ARG A 45 -13.20 3.12 7.53
C ARG A 45 -13.90 3.74 6.32
N HIS A 46 -15.20 3.50 6.19
CA HIS A 46 -15.99 4.05 5.10
C HIS A 46 -17.11 4.91 5.67
N ARG A 47 -17.38 6.02 4.99
CA ARG A 47 -18.46 6.94 5.33
C ARG A 47 -19.57 6.82 4.29
N SER A 48 -20.81 6.98 4.75
CA SER A 48 -21.95 7.17 3.87
C SER A 48 -21.94 8.58 3.28
N GLY A 49 -22.69 8.79 2.21
CA GLY A 49 -22.70 10.02 1.43
C GLY A 49 -21.61 10.05 0.35
N GLU A 50 -20.95 8.93 0.09
CA GLU A 50 -19.84 8.81 -0.84
C GLU A 50 -20.09 7.72 -1.90
N ASP A 51 -19.35 7.81 -3.01
CA ASP A 51 -19.22 6.73 -3.99
C ASP A 51 -18.11 5.77 -3.56
N LEU A 52 -18.52 4.57 -3.15
CA LEU A 52 -17.64 3.52 -2.62
C LEU A 52 -17.30 2.46 -3.68
N THR A 53 -17.48 2.78 -4.96
CA THR A 53 -17.16 1.86 -6.07
C THR A 53 -15.71 1.38 -6.03
N SER A 54 -14.75 2.27 -5.76
CA SER A 54 -13.33 1.93 -5.61
C SER A 54 -13.06 1.06 -4.39
N ASP A 55 -13.72 1.38 -3.29
CA ASP A 55 -13.49 0.79 -1.98
C ASP A 55 -13.99 -0.66 -1.88
N MET A 56 -15.01 -1.01 -2.65
CA MET A 56 -15.56 -2.37 -2.70
C MET A 56 -14.51 -3.43 -3.02
N SER A 57 -13.48 -3.10 -3.81
CA SER A 57 -12.40 -4.03 -4.15
C SER A 57 -11.54 -4.46 -2.95
N ALA A 58 -11.52 -3.66 -1.88
CA ALA A 58 -10.77 -3.95 -0.65
C ALA A 58 -11.67 -4.52 0.46
N ALA A 59 -12.98 -4.68 0.22
CA ALA A 59 -13.91 -5.22 1.18
C ALA A 59 -13.79 -6.76 1.28
N PRO A 60 -14.05 -7.36 2.46
CA PRO A 60 -14.05 -8.81 2.64
C PRO A 60 -15.29 -9.49 2.03
N HIS A 61 -16.09 -8.76 1.24
CA HIS A 61 -17.34 -9.20 0.64
C HIS A 61 -17.53 -8.54 -0.73
N ASP A 62 -18.46 -9.10 -1.52
CA ASP A 62 -18.83 -8.59 -2.84
C ASP A 62 -19.97 -7.57 -2.76
N PHE A 63 -20.20 -6.80 -3.83
CA PHE A 63 -21.23 -5.75 -3.91
C PHE A 63 -22.66 -6.27 -3.73
N LYS A 64 -22.88 -7.58 -3.91
CA LYS A 64 -24.18 -8.26 -3.72
C LYS A 64 -24.81 -8.02 -2.35
N VAL A 65 -24.01 -7.64 -1.34
CA VAL A 65 -24.54 -7.24 -0.03
C VAL A 65 -25.40 -5.97 -0.12
N LEU A 66 -25.12 -5.08 -1.07
CA LEU A 66 -25.87 -3.85 -1.32
C LEU A 66 -27.21 -4.11 -2.01
N GLU A 67 -27.34 -5.20 -2.79
CA GLU A 67 -28.59 -5.56 -3.48
C GLU A 67 -29.74 -5.89 -2.52
N ARG A 68 -29.43 -6.12 -1.24
CA ARG A 68 -30.41 -6.33 -0.17
C ARG A 68 -31.08 -5.03 0.28
N PHE A 69 -30.53 -3.89 -0.11
CA PHE A 69 -31.00 -2.56 0.27
C PHE A 69 -31.74 -1.88 -0.88
N PRO A 70 -32.72 -1.00 -0.59
CA PRO A 70 -33.44 -0.28 -1.63
C PRO A 70 -32.51 0.61 -2.46
N GLN A 71 -32.59 0.48 -3.79
CA GLN A 71 -31.96 1.42 -4.70
C GLN A 71 -32.84 2.67 -4.82
N VAL A 72 -32.38 3.79 -4.28
CA VAL A 72 -33.14 5.05 -4.20
C VAL A 72 -32.86 6.01 -5.36
N GLY A 73 -31.78 5.78 -6.11
CA GLY A 73 -31.43 6.62 -7.25
C GLY A 73 -30.16 6.21 -7.99
N THR A 74 -29.71 7.11 -8.84
CA THR A 74 -28.43 7.02 -9.56
C THR A 74 -27.55 8.20 -9.24
N LEU A 75 -26.24 7.99 -9.20
CA LEU A 75 -25.26 9.06 -9.07
C LEU A 75 -24.98 9.62 -10.47
N LYS A 76 -25.14 10.93 -10.62
CA LYS A 76 -24.82 11.66 -11.84
C LYS A 76 -23.36 11.37 -12.18
N LYS A 77 -23.11 10.82 -13.37
CA LYS A 77 -21.75 10.65 -13.87
C LYS A 77 -21.14 12.04 -14.00
N VAL A 78 -20.29 12.41 -13.04
CA VAL A 78 -19.32 13.46 -13.29
C VAL A 78 -18.49 12.93 -14.45
N VAL A 79 -18.55 13.60 -15.59
CA VAL A 79 -17.57 13.42 -16.65
C VAL A 79 -16.28 13.99 -16.09
N VAL A 80 -15.66 13.23 -15.17
CA VAL A 80 -14.25 13.36 -14.89
C VAL A 80 -13.64 13.01 -16.22
N GLU A 81 -12.98 13.97 -16.89
CA GLU A 81 -12.12 13.65 -18.03
C GLU A 81 -11.30 12.43 -17.61
N GLU A 82 -11.61 11.27 -18.19
CA GLU A 82 -10.95 10.02 -17.87
C GLU A 82 -9.49 10.30 -18.21
N GLN A 83 -8.67 10.49 -17.17
CA GLN A 83 -7.34 11.10 -17.32
C GLN A 83 -6.61 10.38 -18.44
N ALA A 84 -6.33 11.11 -19.53
CA ALA A 84 -5.94 10.51 -20.79
C ALA A 84 -4.71 9.64 -20.59
N ILE A 85 -4.89 8.32 -20.77
CA ILE A 85 -3.79 7.38 -20.60
C ILE A 85 -2.72 7.73 -21.65
N PRO A 86 -1.45 7.87 -21.23
CA PRO A 86 -0.37 8.16 -22.15
C PRO A 86 -0.33 7.13 -23.29
N GLN A 87 -0.43 7.60 -24.53
CA GLN A 87 -0.56 6.77 -25.73
C GLN A 87 0.49 5.64 -25.86
N PRO A 88 1.78 5.83 -25.48
CA PRO A 88 2.78 4.76 -25.59
C PRO A 88 2.47 3.51 -24.77
N ILE A 89 1.75 3.65 -23.66
CA ILE A 89 1.45 2.56 -22.71
C ILE A 89 -0.05 2.21 -22.66
N ALA A 90 -0.89 2.91 -23.42
CA ALA A 90 -2.33 2.72 -23.42
C ALA A 90 -2.72 1.28 -23.77
N TRP A 91 -2.02 0.65 -24.72
CA TRP A 91 -2.25 -0.75 -25.07
C TRP A 91 -2.02 -1.69 -23.88
N LEU A 92 -0.92 -1.53 -23.16
CA LEU A 92 -0.57 -2.39 -22.02
C LEU A 92 -1.57 -2.24 -20.88
N ILE A 93 -1.92 -0.99 -20.58
CA ILE A 93 -2.86 -0.65 -19.51
C ILE A 93 -4.27 -1.14 -19.84
N ASN A 94 -4.70 -1.06 -21.11
CA ASN A 94 -5.99 -1.59 -21.56
C ASN A 94 -6.00 -3.13 -21.55
N ARG A 95 -4.88 -3.76 -21.88
CA ARG A 95 -4.74 -5.23 -21.86
C ARG A 95 -4.75 -5.79 -20.43
N PHE A 96 -4.20 -5.05 -19.48
CA PHE A 96 -4.14 -5.41 -18.07
C PHE A 96 -4.73 -4.29 -17.19
N PRO A 97 -6.08 -4.26 -17.03
CA PRO A 97 -6.78 -3.22 -16.26
C PRO A 97 -6.29 -3.08 -14.81
N PHE A 98 -5.69 -4.13 -14.26
CA PHE A 98 -5.00 -4.12 -12.96
C PHE A 98 -3.93 -3.01 -12.87
N LEU A 99 -3.22 -2.70 -13.96
CA LEU A 99 -2.19 -1.64 -13.97
C LEU A 99 -2.78 -0.22 -13.81
N ARG A 100 -4.07 -0.01 -14.17
CA ARG A 100 -4.79 1.24 -13.87
C ARG A 100 -5.08 1.37 -12.37
N ARG A 101 -5.35 0.24 -11.71
CA ARG A 101 -5.84 0.19 -10.33
C ARG A 101 -4.70 -0.18 -9.39
N HIS A 102 -3.93 0.84 -8.99
CA HIS A 102 -2.89 0.76 -7.95
C HIS A 102 -2.14 -0.58 -7.93
N PRO A 103 -1.11 -0.80 -8.78
CA PRO A 103 -0.26 -2.00 -8.72
C PRO A 103 0.55 -2.15 -7.42
N HIS A 104 0.37 -1.25 -6.45
CA HIS A 104 1.18 -1.09 -5.24
C HIS A 104 0.92 -2.08 -4.10
N PRO A 105 -0.29 -2.61 -3.81
CA PRO A 105 -0.49 -3.37 -2.58
C PRO A 105 0.35 -4.62 -2.48
N MET A 106 0.60 -5.39 -3.54
CA MET A 106 1.28 -6.69 -3.38
C MET A 106 2.80 -6.59 -3.45
N THR A 107 3.35 -5.87 -4.43
CA THR A 107 4.80 -5.87 -4.72
C THR A 107 5.63 -5.24 -3.61
N VAL A 108 5.05 -4.27 -2.87
CA VAL A 108 5.74 -3.60 -1.75
C VAL A 108 5.85 -4.44 -0.48
N HIS A 109 5.09 -5.54 -0.36
CA HIS A 109 5.23 -6.43 0.80
C HIS A 109 6.47 -7.32 0.71
N PHE A 110 6.96 -7.60 -0.49
CA PHE A 110 8.16 -8.44 -0.65
C PHE A 110 9.41 -7.79 -0.03
N PRO A 111 9.76 -6.53 -0.32
CA PRO A 111 10.88 -5.87 0.36
C PRO A 111 10.69 -5.86 1.88
N ILE A 112 9.47 -5.59 2.37
CA ILE A 112 9.16 -5.60 3.81
C ILE A 112 9.53 -6.94 4.44
N VAL A 113 9.01 -8.04 3.91
CA VAL A 113 9.25 -9.37 4.48
C VAL A 113 10.72 -9.77 4.36
N PHE A 114 11.35 -9.54 3.21
CA PHE A 114 12.74 -9.93 2.99
C PHE A 114 13.73 -9.15 3.87
N VAL A 115 13.53 -7.84 4.01
CA VAL A 115 14.37 -6.99 4.89
C VAL A 115 14.21 -7.39 6.35
N LEU A 116 12.97 -7.53 6.83
CA LEU A 116 12.71 -7.94 8.22
C LEU A 116 13.27 -9.33 8.50
N SER A 117 13.12 -10.28 7.56
CA SER A 117 13.67 -11.63 7.67
C SER A 117 15.20 -11.62 7.72
N THR A 118 15.85 -10.74 6.95
CA THR A 118 17.31 -10.58 6.97
C THR A 118 17.80 -10.20 8.37
N SER A 119 17.19 -9.20 8.99
CA SER A 119 17.57 -8.78 10.34
C SER A 119 17.24 -9.87 11.38
N PHE A 120 16.07 -10.48 11.29
CA PHE A 120 15.64 -11.56 12.18
C PHE A 120 16.58 -12.75 12.16
N PHE A 121 16.91 -13.29 10.98
CA PHE A 121 17.75 -14.48 10.87
C PHE A 121 19.22 -14.22 11.24
N ASN A 122 19.73 -13.00 11.03
CA ASN A 122 21.06 -12.62 11.55
C ASN A 122 21.08 -12.62 13.08
N VAL A 123 20.06 -12.05 13.73
CA VAL A 123 19.95 -12.08 15.20
C VAL A 123 19.79 -13.52 15.70
N LEU A 124 18.98 -14.33 15.03
CA LEU A 124 18.77 -15.73 15.38
C LEU A 124 20.06 -16.55 15.27
N TYR A 125 20.87 -16.30 14.23
CA TYR A 125 22.21 -16.88 14.12
C TYR A 125 23.09 -16.48 15.31
N LEU A 126 23.16 -15.20 15.67
CA LEU A 126 23.99 -14.74 16.79
C LEU A 126 23.58 -15.34 18.14
N VAL A 127 22.28 -15.61 18.33
CA VAL A 127 21.76 -16.22 19.57
C VAL A 127 21.98 -17.74 19.61
N THR A 128 21.85 -18.42 18.47
CA THR A 128 21.83 -19.89 18.41
C THR A 128 23.15 -20.51 17.94
N GLY A 129 24.00 -19.75 17.25
CA GLY A 129 25.20 -20.24 16.56
C GLY A 129 24.91 -21.08 15.30
N VAL A 130 23.64 -21.27 14.91
CA VAL A 130 23.27 -22.16 13.80
C VAL A 130 23.48 -21.46 12.45
N LYS A 131 24.48 -21.91 11.71
CA LYS A 131 24.93 -21.34 10.41
C LYS A 131 23.86 -21.25 9.32
N SER A 132 22.85 -22.12 9.35
CA SER A 132 21.78 -22.09 8.37
C SER A 132 20.98 -20.79 8.45
N PHE A 133 20.79 -20.21 9.64
CA PHE A 133 20.07 -18.94 9.77
C PHE A 133 20.80 -17.78 9.11
N GLU A 134 22.12 -17.66 9.31
CA GLU A 134 22.92 -16.64 8.64
C GLU A 134 22.87 -16.80 7.11
N THR A 135 22.92 -18.04 6.64
CA THR A 135 22.76 -18.38 5.21
C THR A 135 21.38 -17.96 4.71
N THR A 136 20.31 -18.25 5.45
CA THR A 136 18.96 -17.79 5.13
C THR A 136 18.88 -16.26 5.08
N ALA A 137 19.52 -15.56 6.02
CA ALA A 137 19.55 -14.10 6.04
C ALA A 137 20.18 -13.51 4.76
N LEU A 138 21.26 -14.12 4.25
CA LEU A 138 21.88 -13.73 2.97
C LEU A 138 20.93 -13.90 1.78
N HIS A 139 20.19 -15.02 1.71
CA HIS A 139 19.19 -15.24 0.67
C HIS A 139 18.03 -14.24 0.77
N CYS A 140 17.57 -13.95 1.99
CA CYS A 140 16.56 -12.94 2.23
C CYS A 140 17.04 -11.56 1.77
N LEU A 141 18.30 -11.19 2.05
CA LEU A 141 18.87 -9.92 1.62
C LEU A 141 18.92 -9.81 0.09
N ALA A 142 19.32 -10.88 -0.60
CA ALA A 142 19.30 -10.94 -2.06
C ALA A 142 17.88 -10.74 -2.62
N GLY A 143 16.88 -11.40 -2.00
CA GLY A 143 15.47 -11.18 -2.32
C GLY A 143 15.03 -9.74 -2.06
N GLY A 144 15.47 -9.15 -0.94
CA GLY A 144 15.23 -7.75 -0.59
C GLY A 144 15.69 -6.81 -1.69
N ILE A 145 16.96 -6.93 -2.12
CA ILE A 145 17.53 -6.11 -3.21
C ILE A 145 16.71 -6.25 -4.51
N LEU A 146 16.40 -7.49 -4.91
CA LEU A 146 15.65 -7.75 -6.14
C LEU A 146 14.27 -7.07 -6.09
N PHE A 147 13.53 -7.26 -5.01
CA PHE A 147 12.20 -6.70 -4.88
C PHE A 147 12.20 -5.20 -4.54
N SER A 148 13.26 -4.66 -3.95
CA SER A 148 13.46 -3.21 -3.76
C SER A 148 13.51 -2.51 -5.13
N ILE A 149 14.19 -3.08 -6.12
CA ILE A 149 14.20 -2.55 -7.50
C ILE A 149 12.77 -2.53 -8.08
N VAL A 150 12.06 -3.66 -7.97
CA VAL A 150 10.66 -3.78 -8.44
C VAL A 150 9.76 -2.75 -7.73
N GLY A 151 9.90 -2.60 -6.42
CA GLY A 151 9.15 -1.66 -5.59
C GLY A 151 9.41 -0.20 -5.96
N ILE A 152 10.67 0.18 -6.22
CA ILE A 152 11.04 1.54 -6.66
C ILE A 152 10.40 1.84 -8.02
N VAL A 153 10.57 0.94 -9.00
CA VAL A 153 10.07 1.16 -10.37
C VAL A 153 8.54 1.26 -10.39
N THR A 154 7.86 0.31 -9.74
CA THR A 154 6.39 0.31 -9.66
C THR A 154 5.86 1.47 -8.83
N GLY A 155 6.57 1.90 -7.80
CA GLY A 155 6.25 3.07 -6.98
C GLY A 155 6.34 4.38 -7.76
N ILE A 156 7.41 4.59 -8.52
CA ILE A 156 7.58 5.77 -9.39
C ILE A 156 6.50 5.79 -10.48
N TYR A 157 6.25 4.65 -11.12
CA TYR A 157 5.20 4.53 -12.13
C TYR A 157 3.82 4.88 -11.58
N THR A 158 3.46 4.33 -10.41
CA THR A 158 2.17 4.61 -9.75
C THR A 158 2.06 6.08 -9.35
N TRP A 159 3.15 6.65 -8.82
CA TRP A 159 3.18 8.06 -8.44
C TRP A 159 2.97 8.98 -9.66
N TRP A 160 3.62 8.68 -10.78
CA TRP A 160 3.43 9.42 -12.02
C TRP A 160 2.02 9.26 -12.59
N LEU A 161 1.51 8.03 -12.71
CA LEU A 161 0.22 7.74 -13.32
C LEU A 161 -0.95 8.31 -12.51
N ASN A 162 -0.95 8.14 -11.19
CA ASN A 162 -2.11 8.46 -10.36
C ASN A 162 -2.04 9.87 -9.75
N TYR A 163 -0.84 10.43 -9.64
CA TYR A 163 -0.63 11.71 -8.98
C TYR A 163 0.10 12.74 -9.85
N MET A 164 0.35 12.47 -11.14
CA MET A 164 1.00 13.39 -12.08
C MET A 164 2.35 13.92 -11.56
N ALA A 165 3.11 13.08 -10.85
CA ALA A 165 4.35 13.46 -10.18
C ALA A 165 4.21 14.66 -9.21
N LYS A 166 3.01 14.89 -8.64
CA LYS A 166 2.78 15.92 -7.64
C LYS A 166 3.60 15.63 -6.37
N ALA A 167 4.12 16.68 -5.77
CA ALA A 167 5.03 16.59 -4.63
C ALA A 167 4.28 16.28 -3.31
N LEU A 168 3.91 15.02 -3.10
CA LEU A 168 3.20 14.55 -1.91
C LEU A 168 4.15 14.34 -0.72
N LYS A 169 3.71 14.67 0.50
CA LYS A 169 4.49 14.45 1.73
C LYS A 169 4.96 12.99 1.90
N PRO A 170 4.11 11.96 1.71
CA PRO A 170 4.56 10.57 1.77
C PRO A 170 5.65 10.24 0.73
N VAL A 171 5.53 10.73 -0.50
CA VAL A 171 6.50 10.45 -1.57
C VAL A 171 7.86 11.11 -1.27
N LYS A 172 7.85 12.37 -0.80
CA LYS A 172 9.06 13.11 -0.41
C LYS A 172 9.88 12.41 0.68
N ILE A 173 9.23 11.63 1.53
CA ILE A 173 9.89 10.88 2.61
C ILE A 173 10.29 9.49 2.11
N LYS A 174 9.34 8.76 1.49
CA LYS A 174 9.55 7.37 1.06
C LYS A 174 10.65 7.24 0.01
N LEU A 175 10.59 8.03 -1.06
CA LEU A 175 11.48 7.83 -2.20
C LEU A 175 12.97 7.93 -1.82
N PRO A 176 13.46 9.00 -1.15
CA PRO A 176 14.86 9.07 -0.75
C PRO A 176 15.22 7.98 0.27
N LEU A 177 14.32 7.64 1.20
CA LEU A 177 14.58 6.61 2.20
C LEU A 177 14.67 5.21 1.57
N THR A 178 13.84 4.90 0.57
CA THR A 178 13.90 3.65 -0.20
C THR A 178 15.20 3.56 -1.01
N ILE A 179 15.62 4.66 -1.64
CA ILE A 179 16.90 4.69 -2.37
C ILE A 179 18.08 4.49 -1.40
N LEU A 180 18.09 5.17 -0.24
CA LEU A 180 19.11 5.00 0.79
C LEU A 180 19.16 3.54 1.28
N MET A 181 18.01 2.97 1.63
CA MET A 181 17.89 1.59 2.08
C MET A 181 18.42 0.62 1.03
N PHE A 182 18.07 0.80 -0.25
CA PHE A 182 18.58 -0.02 -1.36
C PHE A 182 20.11 -0.03 -1.44
N PHE A 183 20.76 1.14 -1.32
CA PHE A 183 22.23 1.18 -1.30
C PHE A 183 22.82 0.47 -0.08
N ILE A 184 22.21 0.63 1.10
CA ILE A 184 22.64 -0.09 2.30
C ILE A 184 22.48 -1.60 2.12
N GLU A 185 21.38 -2.09 1.55
CA GLU A 185 21.17 -3.50 1.24
C GLU A 185 22.29 -4.03 0.34
N VAL A 186 22.61 -3.33 -0.75
CA VAL A 186 23.68 -3.71 -1.69
C VAL A 186 25.05 -3.68 -1.00
N THR A 187 25.32 -2.70 -0.15
CA THR A 187 26.57 -2.63 0.63
C THR A 187 26.69 -3.82 1.57
N ILE A 188 25.65 -4.13 2.36
CA ILE A 188 25.63 -5.28 3.27
C ILE A 188 25.82 -6.59 2.49
N PHE A 189 25.12 -6.73 1.36
CA PHE A 189 25.19 -7.94 0.54
C PHE A 189 26.60 -8.14 -0.01
N THR A 190 27.17 -7.09 -0.61
CA THR A 190 28.53 -7.12 -1.17
C THR A 190 29.56 -7.43 -0.09
N TRP A 191 29.46 -6.77 1.07
CA TRP A 191 30.35 -7.04 2.21
C TRP A 191 30.22 -8.50 2.66
N ARG A 192 29.00 -9.04 2.75
CA ARG A 192 28.77 -10.43 3.16
C ARG A 192 29.29 -11.46 2.16
N ILE A 193 29.32 -11.14 0.86
CA ILE A 193 29.92 -11.97 -0.18
C ILE A 193 31.45 -11.95 -0.09
N ILE A 194 32.05 -10.78 0.14
CA ILE A 194 33.51 -10.62 0.28
C ILE A 194 34.03 -11.21 1.60
N SER A 195 33.24 -11.13 2.66
CA SER A 195 33.61 -11.61 4.00
C SER A 195 32.56 -12.60 4.53
N PRO A 196 32.61 -13.88 4.12
CA PRO A 196 31.56 -14.82 4.45
C PRO A 196 31.48 -15.25 5.92
N GLN A 197 32.45 -14.87 6.74
CA GLN A 197 32.53 -15.16 8.17
C GLN A 197 32.40 -13.87 9.01
N ILE A 198 31.88 -12.78 8.42
CA ILE A 198 31.84 -11.46 9.06
C ILE A 198 31.12 -11.47 10.41
N LEU A 199 30.20 -12.40 10.68
CA LEU A 199 29.49 -12.51 11.95
C LEU A 199 29.99 -13.64 12.87
N ASP A 200 31.07 -14.35 12.51
CA ASP A 200 31.56 -15.51 13.25
C ASP A 200 32.27 -15.12 14.54
N THR A 201 32.86 -13.94 14.57
CA THR A 201 33.53 -13.39 15.74
C THR A 201 33.17 -11.92 15.95
N ILE A 202 33.24 -11.47 17.20
CA ILE A 202 32.98 -10.08 17.54
C ILE A 202 34.24 -9.26 17.27
N HIS A 203 34.11 -8.29 16.38
CA HIS A 203 35.14 -7.33 16.02
C HIS A 203 34.46 -6.08 15.44
N ILE A 204 35.21 -4.99 15.25
CA ILE A 204 34.64 -3.71 14.83
C ILE A 204 33.85 -3.84 13.51
N GLY A 205 34.36 -4.62 12.55
CA GLY A 205 33.67 -4.87 11.28
C GLY A 205 32.31 -5.57 11.45
N SER A 206 32.21 -6.55 12.34
CA SER A 206 30.95 -7.27 12.60
C SER A 206 29.92 -6.39 13.30
N VAL A 207 30.37 -5.53 14.21
CA VAL A 207 29.49 -4.56 14.88
C VAL A 207 28.92 -3.56 13.87
N ILE A 208 29.76 -3.00 12.98
CA ILE A 208 29.31 -2.08 11.93
C ILE A 208 28.35 -2.79 10.97
N TYR A 209 28.70 -4.00 10.51
CA TYR A 209 27.84 -4.81 9.66
C TYR A 209 26.47 -5.04 10.30
N LEU A 210 26.44 -5.42 11.58
CA LEU A 210 25.19 -5.66 12.30
C LEU A 210 24.36 -4.39 12.48
N ILE A 211 24.99 -3.24 12.77
CA ILE A 211 24.31 -1.94 12.83
C ILE A 211 23.64 -1.62 11.49
N LEU A 212 24.33 -1.84 10.37
CA LEU A 212 23.76 -1.64 9.04
C LEU A 212 22.55 -2.57 8.82
N VAL A 213 22.68 -3.87 9.11
CA VAL A 213 21.58 -4.85 9.01
C VAL A 213 20.38 -4.45 9.86
N LEU A 214 20.60 -4.03 11.11
CA LEU A 214 19.52 -3.63 12.01
C LEU A 214 18.90 -2.28 11.62
N SER A 215 19.67 -1.39 10.99
CA SER A 215 19.17 -0.10 10.50
C SER A 215 18.11 -0.24 9.40
N LEU A 216 18.09 -1.37 8.68
CA LEU A 216 17.09 -1.62 7.65
C LEU A 216 15.66 -1.71 8.22
N VAL A 217 15.50 -2.20 9.46
CA VAL A 217 14.19 -2.38 10.12
C VAL A 217 13.43 -1.06 10.29
N PRO A 218 13.98 -0.02 10.97
CA PRO A 218 13.26 1.25 11.07
C PRO A 218 13.04 1.90 9.71
N MET A 219 13.95 1.75 8.75
CA MET A 219 13.77 2.30 7.40
C MET A 219 12.56 1.67 6.71
N ILE A 220 12.48 0.34 6.67
CA ILE A 220 11.38 -0.36 5.98
C ILE A 220 10.03 -0.14 6.68
N MET A 221 10.03 0.00 8.01
CA MET A 221 8.84 0.35 8.79
C MET A 221 8.32 1.76 8.46
N VAL A 222 9.21 2.75 8.36
CA VAL A 222 8.83 4.12 7.96
C VAL A 222 8.32 4.16 6.51
N ILE A 223 9.00 3.45 5.60
CA ILE A 223 8.56 3.33 4.20
C ILE A 223 7.17 2.69 4.13
N GLY A 224 6.94 1.61 4.90
CA GLY A 224 5.67 0.91 5.00
C GLY A 224 4.56 1.80 5.55
N TRP A 225 4.82 2.53 6.65
CA TRP A 225 3.88 3.45 7.28
C TRP A 225 3.38 4.53 6.31
N TYR A 226 4.30 5.23 5.65
CA TYR A 226 3.92 6.25 4.65
C TYR A 226 3.33 5.63 3.38
N GLY A 227 3.59 4.35 3.09
CA GLY A 227 2.91 3.62 2.04
C GLY A 227 1.45 3.36 2.38
N ALA A 228 1.20 2.88 3.60
CA ALA A 228 -0.13 2.60 4.11
C ALA A 228 -0.97 3.88 4.25
N SER A 229 -0.38 5.02 4.62
CA SER A 229 -1.13 6.28 4.74
C SER A 229 -1.62 6.86 3.41
N MET A 230 -1.02 6.46 2.28
CA MET A 230 -1.54 6.81 0.94
C MET A 230 -2.70 5.91 0.51
N THR A 231 -2.82 4.71 1.07
CA THR A 231 -3.92 3.80 0.79
C THR A 231 -5.06 3.95 1.80
N PHE A 232 -4.72 4.25 3.05
CA PHE A 232 -5.62 4.41 4.19
C PHE A 232 -5.27 5.74 4.88
N PRO A 233 -5.75 6.87 4.35
CA PRO A 233 -5.56 8.15 5.02
C PRO A 233 -6.18 8.06 6.43
N VAL A 234 -5.36 8.30 7.44
CA VAL A 234 -5.84 8.51 8.81
C VAL A 234 -6.32 9.95 8.89
N ASP A 235 -7.61 10.14 9.21
CA ASP A 235 -8.15 11.44 9.55
C ASP A 235 -7.33 12.02 10.71
N HIS A 236 -6.72 13.18 10.49
CA HIS A 236 -6.01 13.98 11.50
C HIS A 236 -6.83 15.21 11.86
#